data_AF-A0A920W628-F1
#
_entry.id   AF-A0A920W628-F1
#
_cell.length_a   1.000
_cell.length_b   1.000
_cell.length_c   1.000
_cell.angle_alpha   90.00
_cell.angle_beta   90.00
_cell.angle_gamma   90.00
#
_symmetry.space_group_name_H-M   'P 1'
#
loop_
_entity.id
_entity.type
_entity.pdbx_description
1 polymer ?
#
loop_
_entity_poly.entity_id
_entity_poly.type
_entity_poly.pdbx_seq_one_letter_code
_entity_poly.pdbx_strand_id
1 'polypeptide(L)'
;MQLDMQRQTQDAQAEMERVQQDAQGEIEALQQELQIEFETLLSPAIDEVATEKGLDFLMAVGPGVIWANRSLDLTQDVIDKLNSEPSSP
;
A
#
# COMPACT_ATOMS: atom_id res chain seq x y z
N MET A 1 21.52 -36.11 -28.81
CA MET A 1 22.55 -35.17 -28.31
C MET A 1 22.24 -33.70 -28.67
N GLN A 2 22.21 -33.26 -29.94
CA GLN A 2 21.89 -31.84 -30.25
C GLN A 2 20.42 -31.44 -29.95
N LEU A 3 19.46 -32.32 -30.26
CA LEU A 3 18.03 -32.10 -29.95
C LEU A 3 17.75 -32.04 -28.44
N ASP A 4 18.49 -32.80 -27.64
CA ASP A 4 18.31 -32.84 -26.18
C ASP A 4 18.81 -31.55 -25.52
N MET A 5 19.94 -31.00 -26.00
CA MET A 5 20.43 -29.69 -25.53
C MET A 5 19.50 -28.54 -25.90
N GLN A 6 18.91 -28.55 -27.10
CA GLN A 6 17.95 -27.51 -27.50
C GLN A 6 16.70 -27.52 -26.62
N ARG A 7 16.16 -28.70 -26.31
CA ARG A 7 15.04 -28.84 -25.38
C ARG A 7 15.40 -28.37 -23.98
N GLN A 8 16.53 -28.81 -23.42
CA GLN A 8 16.99 -28.35 -22.11
C GLN A 8 17.16 -26.84 -22.04
N THR A 9 17.65 -26.21 -23.10
CA THR A 9 17.80 -24.74 -23.16
C THR A 9 16.44 -24.05 -23.19
N GLN A 10 15.47 -24.57 -23.97
CA GLN A 10 14.11 -24.05 -24.01
C GLN A 10 13.39 -24.21 -22.67
N ASP A 11 13.52 -25.36 -22.03
CA ASP A 11 12.92 -25.63 -20.71
C ASP A 11 13.52 -24.69 -19.65
N ALA A 12 14.83 -24.47 -19.67
CA ALA A 12 15.51 -23.54 -18.77
C ALA A 12 15.08 -22.07 -18.99
N GLN A 13 14.85 -21.67 -20.24
CA GLN A 13 14.35 -20.33 -20.57
C GLN A 13 12.91 -20.14 -20.07
N ALA A 14 12.02 -21.11 -20.34
CA ALA A 14 10.64 -21.08 -19.87
C ALA A 14 10.55 -21.05 -18.34
N GLU A 15 11.40 -21.82 -17.65
CA GLU A 15 11.46 -21.79 -16.19
C GLU A 15 11.94 -20.45 -15.66
N MET A 16 12.95 -19.85 -16.29
CA MET A 16 13.44 -18.52 -15.93
C MET A 16 12.39 -17.43 -16.15
N GLU A 17 11.58 -17.52 -17.21
CA GLU A 17 10.45 -16.62 -17.44
C GLU A 17 9.37 -16.78 -16.38
N ARG A 18 9.04 -18.03 -16.01
CA ARG A 18 8.06 -18.34 -14.97
C ARG A 18 8.48 -17.80 -13.62
N VAL A 19 9.71 -18.05 -13.20
CA VAL A 19 10.27 -17.53 -11.94
C VAL A 19 10.23 -16.00 -11.90
N GLN A 20 10.52 -15.32 -13.02
CA GLN A 20 10.42 -13.86 -13.08
C GLN A 20 8.98 -13.36 -12.96
N GLN A 21 8.04 -14.00 -13.63
CA GLN A 21 6.61 -13.64 -13.55
C GLN A 21 6.07 -13.87 -12.14
N ASP A 22 6.42 -15.01 -11.52
CA ASP A 22 5.99 -15.35 -10.17
C ASP A 22 6.55 -14.33 -9.16
N ALA A 23 7.83 -13.98 -9.24
CA ALA A 23 8.45 -12.97 -8.37
C ALA A 23 7.80 -11.58 -8.52
N GLN A 24 7.45 -11.18 -9.75
CA GLN A 24 6.75 -9.92 -10.00
C GLN A 24 5.34 -9.95 -9.38
N GLY A 25 4.62 -11.06 -9.54
CA GLY A 25 3.30 -11.25 -8.94
C GLY A 25 3.34 -11.23 -7.40
N GLU A 26 4.34 -11.85 -6.79
CA GLU A 26 4.54 -11.83 -5.33
C GLU A 26 4.82 -10.41 -4.81
N ILE A 27 5.62 -9.62 -5.51
CA ILE A 27 5.89 -8.22 -5.15
C ILE A 27 4.62 -7.37 -5.21
N GLU A 28 3.79 -7.56 -6.23
CA GLU A 28 2.51 -6.85 -6.36
C GLU A 28 1.51 -7.26 -5.29
N ALA A 29 1.47 -8.55 -4.94
CA ALA A 29 0.64 -9.06 -3.85
C ALA A 29 1.08 -8.47 -2.50
N LEU A 30 2.38 -8.47 -2.23
CA LEU A 30 2.93 -7.90 -0.99
C LEU A 30 2.65 -6.40 -0.87
N GLN A 31 2.78 -5.63 -1.95
CA GLN A 31 2.44 -4.20 -1.93
C GLN A 31 0.96 -3.96 -1.59
N GLN A 32 0.06 -4.77 -2.14
CA GLN A 32 -1.37 -4.67 -1.84
C GLN A 32 -1.67 -5.04 -0.38
N GLU A 33 -1.04 -6.11 0.13
CA GLU A 33 -1.19 -6.54 1.53
C GLU A 33 -0.74 -5.43 2.49
N LEU A 34 0.45 -4.85 2.29
CA LEU A 34 0.98 -3.78 3.11
C LEU A 34 0.11 -2.51 3.06
N GLN A 35 -0.49 -2.20 1.90
CA GLN A 35 -1.42 -1.07 1.78
C GLN A 35 -2.67 -1.28 2.64
N ILE A 36 -3.25 -2.48 2.62
CA ILE A 36 -4.44 -2.82 3.41
C ILE A 36 -4.13 -2.80 4.92
N GLU A 37 -2.99 -3.36 5.31
CA GLU A 37 -2.53 -3.35 6.70
C GLU A 37 -2.32 -1.91 7.18
N PHE A 38 -1.69 -1.07 6.37
CA PHE A 38 -1.48 0.34 6.68
C PHE A 38 -2.81 1.11 6.81
N GLU A 39 -3.78 0.90 5.92
CA GLU A 39 -5.11 1.52 6.03
C GLU A 39 -5.86 1.07 7.29
N THR A 40 -5.69 -0.19 7.69
CA THR A 40 -6.26 -0.73 8.93
C THR A 40 -5.68 -0.04 10.17
N LEU A 41 -4.36 0.23 10.17
CA LEU A 41 -3.69 0.99 11.23
C LEU A 41 -4.04 2.48 11.22
N LEU A 42 -4.26 3.05 10.04
CA LEU A 42 -4.52 4.48 9.87
C LEU A 42 -5.95 4.88 10.27
N SER A 43 -6.93 4.01 10.01
CA SER A 43 -8.36 4.31 10.19
C SER A 43 -8.72 4.81 11.61
N PRO A 44 -8.26 4.16 12.70
CA PRO A 44 -8.54 4.64 14.06
C PRO A 44 -7.99 6.04 14.34
N ALA A 45 -6.78 6.35 13.87
CA ALA A 45 -6.18 7.66 14.05
C ALA A 45 -6.97 8.76 13.33
N ILE A 46 -7.51 8.45 12.14
CA ILE A 46 -8.41 9.34 11.41
C ILE A 46 -9.72 9.58 12.19
N ASP A 47 -10.35 8.52 12.67
CA ASP A 47 -11.63 8.60 13.38
C ASP A 47 -11.53 9.42 14.67
N GLU A 48 -10.43 9.23 15.42
CA GLU A 48 -10.17 10.00 16.63
C GLU A 48 -9.95 11.49 16.33
N VAL A 49 -9.13 11.82 15.33
CA VAL A 49 -8.92 13.21 14.92
C VAL A 49 -10.23 13.85 14.43
N ALA A 50 -11.03 13.13 13.63
CA ALA A 50 -12.32 13.63 13.16
C ALA A 50 -13.28 13.90 14.33
N THR A 51 -13.32 13.00 15.31
CA THR A 51 -14.15 13.14 16.52
C THR A 51 -13.69 14.31 17.38
N GLU A 52 -12.39 14.42 17.65
CA GLU A 52 -11.79 15.50 18.47
C GLU A 52 -12.02 16.88 17.85
N LYS A 53 -11.99 16.98 16.52
CA LYS A 53 -12.21 18.24 15.78
C LYS A 53 -13.69 18.49 15.45
N GLY A 54 -14.59 17.55 15.78
CA GLY A 54 -16.03 17.66 15.55
C GLY A 54 -16.42 17.71 14.06
N LEU A 55 -15.77 16.88 13.24
CA LEU A 55 -15.98 16.85 11.79
C LEU A 55 -17.05 15.81 11.43
N ASP A 56 -17.99 16.21 10.57
CA ASP A 56 -18.94 15.26 9.97
C ASP A 56 -18.35 14.51 8.77
N PHE A 57 -17.36 15.12 8.10
CA PHE A 57 -16.69 14.56 6.93
C PHE A 57 -15.21 14.96 6.89
N LEU A 58 -14.36 13.98 6.57
CA LEU A 58 -12.96 14.18 6.20
C LEU A 58 -12.73 13.57 4.81
N MET A 59 -11.98 14.27 3.96
CA MET A 59 -11.70 13.81 2.59
C MET A 59 -10.19 13.73 2.37
N ALA A 60 -9.74 12.62 1.79
CA ALA A 60 -8.36 12.52 1.29
C ALA A 60 -8.14 13.51 0.14
N VAL A 61 -6.95 14.11 0.11
CA VAL A 61 -6.55 14.97 -1.01
C VAL A 61 -6.30 14.08 -2.23
N GLY A 62 -7.18 14.16 -3.22
CA GLY A 62 -7.12 13.32 -4.40
C GLY A 62 -8.00 13.82 -5.54
N PRO A 63 -8.19 12.99 -6.58
CA PRO A 63 -9.09 13.30 -7.69
C PRO A 63 -10.49 13.60 -7.16
N GLY A 64 -10.93 14.86 -7.27
CA GLY A 64 -12.20 15.34 -6.71
C GLY A 64 -12.06 16.60 -5.86
N VAL A 65 -10.87 16.89 -5.34
CA VAL A 65 -10.57 18.15 -4.63
C VAL A 65 -9.94 19.14 -5.61
N ILE A 66 -10.70 20.14 -6.04
CA ILE A 66 -10.21 21.20 -6.96
C ILE A 66 -9.45 22.28 -6.17
N TRP A 67 -9.92 22.60 -4.98
CA TRP A 67 -9.28 23.56 -4.07
C TRP A 67 -9.72 23.28 -2.63
N ALA A 68 -8.79 23.37 -1.68
CA ALA A 68 -9.06 23.35 -0.25
C ALA A 68 -8.14 24.35 0.45
N ASN A 69 -8.64 24.99 1.51
CA ASN A 69 -7.80 25.83 2.35
C ASN A 69 -6.79 24.94 3.11
N ARG A 70 -5.49 25.29 3.05
CA ARG A 70 -4.42 24.55 3.73
C ARG A 70 -4.61 24.46 5.25
N SER A 71 -5.33 25.40 5.85
CA SER A 71 -5.67 25.32 7.29
C SER A 71 -6.64 24.20 7.65
N LEU A 72 -7.26 23.54 6.66
CA LEU A 72 -8.14 22.39 6.83
C LEU A 72 -7.39 21.05 6.65
N ASP A 73 -6.10 21.11 6.32
CA ASP A 73 -5.26 19.92 6.18
C ASP A 73 -4.92 19.36 7.56
N LEU A 74 -5.47 18.19 7.87
CA LEU A 74 -5.28 17.49 9.14
C LEU A 74 -4.26 16.35 9.04
N THR A 75 -3.50 16.26 7.95
CA THR A 75 -2.53 15.17 7.74
C THR A 75 -1.55 15.07 8.91
N GLN A 76 -1.08 16.21 9.43
CA GLN A 76 -0.14 16.20 10.55
C GLN A 76 -0.80 15.77 11.86
N ASP A 77 -2.03 16.22 12.16
CA ASP A 77 -2.75 15.78 13.36
C ASP A 77 -2.94 14.26 13.35
N VAL A 78 -3.26 13.67 12.19
CA VAL A 78 -3.42 12.21 12.03
C VAL A 78 -2.09 11.48 12.20
N ILE A 79 -0.99 12.00 11.64
CA ILE A 79 0.36 11.43 11.82
C ILE A 79 0.77 11.44 13.30
N ASP A 80 0.55 12.57 13.98
CA ASP A 80 0.90 12.71 15.39
C ASP A 80 0.07 11.75 16.25
N LYS A 81 -1.21 11.58 15.93
CA LYS A 81 -2.10 10.62 16.58
C LYS A 81 -1.63 9.18 16.39
N LEU A 82 -1.37 8.78 15.14
CA LEU A 82 -0.88 7.45 14.79
C LEU A 82 0.43 7.09 15.51
N ASN A 83 1.35 8.05 15.62
CA ASN A 83 2.64 7.85 16.29
C ASN A 83 2.54 7.89 17.83
N SER A 84 1.45 8.41 18.39
CA SER A 84 1.22 8.48 19.83
C SER A 84 0.67 7.19 20.44
N GLU A 85 0.05 6.35 19.60
CA GLU A 85 -0.32 4.98 19.95
C GLU A 85 0.98 4.16 20.14
N PRO A 86 1.15 3.43 21.25
CA PRO A 86 2.25 2.49 21.35
C PRO A 86 2.06 1.43 20.26
N SER A 87 2.93 1.46 19.25
CA SER A 87 3.02 0.45 18.20
C SER A 87 2.94 -0.92 18.86
N SER A 88 1.79 -1.60 18.73
CA SER A 88 1.62 -2.91 19.34
C SER A 88 2.67 -3.85 18.75
N PRO A 89 3.36 -4.65 19.59
CA PRO A 89 4.46 -5.52 19.17
C PRO A 89 4.02 -6.63 18.23
#